data_AF-A0A494G990-F1
#
_entry.id   AF-A0A494G990-F1
#
_cell.length_a   1.000
_cell.length_b   1.000
_cell.length_c   1.000
_cell.angle_alpha   90.00
_cell.angle_beta   90.00
_cell.angle_gamma   90.00
#
_symmetry.space_group_name_H-M   'P 1'
#
loop_
_entity.id
_entity.type
_entity.pdbx_description
1 polymer ?
#
loop_
_entity_poly.entity_id
_entity_poly.type
_entity_poly.pdbx_seq_one_letter_code
_entity_poly.pdbx_strand_id
1 'polypeptide(L)'
;MSSDVSVEVSGISARVPAFTPALRTALQAGRPVFWANPQRSAASRIPTEVDGRVISLADVRAAQARFERFAPLLARLFPELADSAGRIESPLLAAPATQQALNLPTTAGTLWIKADHSLPVAGSIKARGGIHEVLEFAETLAIEHGLVALDGDYA
;
A
#
# COMPACT_ATOMS: atom_id res chain seq x y z
N MET A 1 -28.54 18.38 0.28
CA MET A 1 -28.66 16.99 -0.20
C MET A 1 -27.96 16.10 0.82
N SER A 2 -28.72 15.34 1.60
CA SER A 2 -28.21 14.49 2.70
C SER A 2 -27.49 13.28 2.10
N SER A 3 -26.20 13.14 2.35
CA SER A 3 -25.37 12.00 1.91
C SER A 3 -25.44 10.89 2.96
N ASP A 4 -26.65 10.44 3.29
CA ASP A 4 -26.85 9.30 4.18
C ASP A 4 -26.73 8.01 3.37
N VAL A 5 -25.86 7.10 3.81
CA VAL A 5 -25.72 5.76 3.23
C VAL A 5 -26.49 4.79 4.11
N SER A 6 -27.52 4.16 3.56
CA SER A 6 -28.27 3.09 4.22
C SER A 6 -27.49 1.77 4.10
N VAL A 7 -27.29 1.09 5.23
CA VAL A 7 -26.78 -0.29 5.25
C VAL A 7 -27.79 -1.16 6.00
N GLU A 8 -28.29 -2.20 5.34
CA GLU A 8 -29.15 -3.21 5.97
C GLU A 8 -28.30 -4.42 6.40
N VAL A 9 -28.30 -4.71 7.70
CA VAL A 9 -27.90 -6.01 8.23
C VAL A 9 -28.91 -6.41 9.31
N SER A 10 -29.57 -7.55 9.12
CA SER A 10 -30.36 -8.25 10.15
C SER A 10 -31.42 -7.41 10.87
N GLY A 11 -32.20 -6.61 10.13
CA GLY A 11 -33.43 -5.99 10.65
C GLY A 11 -33.25 -4.80 11.60
N ILE A 12 -32.02 -4.27 11.76
CA ILE A 12 -31.76 -3.04 12.52
C ILE A 12 -31.32 -1.96 11.52
N SER A 13 -32.21 -1.00 11.24
CA SER A 13 -31.87 0.19 10.46
C SER A 13 -31.24 1.23 11.40
N ALA A 14 -29.91 1.31 11.39
CA ALA A 14 -29.18 2.39 12.05
C ALA A 14 -28.62 3.34 10.98
N ARG A 15 -29.17 4.56 10.91
CA ARG A 15 -28.54 5.66 10.16
C ARG A 15 -27.33 6.13 10.95
N VAL A 16 -26.14 5.67 10.59
CA VAL A 16 -24.88 6.22 11.11
C VAL A 16 -24.38 7.26 10.10
N PRO A 17 -24.36 8.56 10.42
CA PRO A 17 -23.86 9.55 9.48
C PRO A 17 -22.37 9.31 9.23
N ALA A 18 -21.99 9.00 7.98
CA ALA A 18 -20.60 8.76 7.61
C ALA A 18 -19.70 9.97 7.91
N PHE A 19 -20.26 11.18 7.90
CA PHE A 19 -19.58 12.43 8.25
C PHE A 19 -20.47 13.29 9.15
N THR A 20 -20.19 13.26 10.45
CA THR A 20 -20.93 14.10 11.41
C THR A 20 -20.58 15.59 11.19
N PRO A 21 -21.49 16.53 11.52
CA PRO A 21 -21.18 17.96 11.51
C PRO A 21 -19.94 18.30 12.36
N ALA A 22 -19.77 17.62 13.49
CA ALA A 22 -18.60 17.78 14.36
C ALA A 22 -17.28 17.39 13.67
N LEU A 23 -17.27 16.26 12.94
CA LEU A 23 -16.11 15.83 12.16
C LEU A 23 -15.75 16.85 11.08
N ARG A 24 -16.76 17.36 10.35
CA ARG A 24 -16.57 18.41 9.33
C ARG A 24 -15.96 19.67 9.92
N THR A 25 -16.54 20.18 11.02
CA THR A 25 -16.05 21.39 11.69
C THR A 25 -14.61 21.22 12.16
N ALA A 26 -14.26 20.05 12.72
CA ALA A 26 -12.90 19.77 13.18
C ALA A 26 -11.89 19.70 12.02
N LEU A 27 -12.26 19.07 10.89
CA LEU A 27 -11.44 19.04 9.67
C LEU A 27 -11.23 20.45 9.08
N GLN A 28 -12.29 21.26 8.99
CA GLN A 28 -12.20 22.65 8.51
C GLN A 28 -11.33 23.54 9.42
N ALA A 29 -11.28 23.22 10.71
CA ALA A 29 -10.43 23.90 11.69
C ALA A 29 -8.98 23.36 11.72
N GLY A 30 -8.61 22.39 10.88
CA GLY A 30 -7.28 21.78 10.85
C GLY A 30 -6.92 21.01 12.14
N ARG A 31 -7.92 20.54 12.89
CA ARG A 31 -7.69 19.80 14.13
C ARG A 31 -7.47 18.32 13.83
N PRO A 32 -6.53 17.64 14.52
CA PRO A 32 -6.42 16.18 14.44
C PRO A 32 -7.75 15.52 14.80
N VAL A 33 -8.21 14.59 13.98
CA VAL A 33 -9.45 13.84 14.17
C VAL A 33 -9.21 12.36 13.96
N PHE A 34 -9.91 11.53 14.74
CA PHE A 34 -10.00 10.10 14.51
C PHE A 34 -11.41 9.78 14.00
N TRP A 35 -11.49 9.19 12.80
CA TRP A 35 -12.74 8.69 12.24
C TRP A 35 -12.67 7.17 12.12
N ALA A 36 -13.45 6.48 12.95
CA ALA A 36 -13.61 5.04 12.85
C ALA A 36 -14.68 4.73 11.80
N ASN A 37 -14.29 4.07 10.70
CA ASN A 37 -15.22 3.66 9.66
C ASN A 37 -16.29 2.70 10.25
N PRO A 38 -17.59 3.09 10.28
CA PRO A 38 -18.65 2.25 10.85
C PRO A 38 -18.93 0.99 10.03
N GLN A 39 -18.45 0.93 8.79
CA GLN A 39 -18.57 -0.24 7.90
C GLN A 39 -17.33 -1.15 7.95
N ARG A 40 -16.36 -0.88 8.85
CA ARG A 40 -15.15 -1.69 8.96
C ARG A 40 -15.52 -3.12 9.40
N SER A 41 -15.23 -4.08 8.54
CA SER A 41 -15.37 -5.51 8.82
C SER A 41 -13.99 -6.16 8.91
N ALA A 42 -13.88 -7.24 9.70
CA ALA A 42 -12.70 -8.09 9.74
C ALA A 42 -12.60 -9.04 8.54
N ALA A 43 -13.69 -9.21 7.78
CA ALA A 43 -13.69 -10.03 6.58
C ALA A 43 -12.97 -9.30 5.43
N SER A 44 -11.93 -9.94 4.87
CA SER A 44 -11.25 -9.43 3.68
C SER A 44 -12.18 -9.47 2.47
N ARG A 45 -12.30 -8.35 1.76
CA ARG A 45 -13.04 -8.26 0.49
C ARG A 45 -12.05 -8.37 -0.66
N ILE A 46 -11.71 -9.60 -1.03
CA ILE A 46 -10.92 -9.90 -2.23
C ILE A 46 -11.85 -10.65 -3.20
N PRO A 47 -11.96 -10.22 -4.47
CA PRO A 47 -11.31 -9.05 -5.05
C PRO A 47 -11.90 -7.74 -4.49
N THR A 48 -11.09 -6.68 -4.52
CA THR A 48 -11.52 -5.34 -4.08
C THR A 48 -11.90 -4.53 -5.31
N GLU A 49 -13.10 -3.96 -5.32
CA GLU A 49 -13.49 -2.99 -6.34
C GLU A 49 -13.14 -1.57 -5.88
N VAL A 50 -12.40 -0.85 -6.72
CA VAL A 50 -12.01 0.55 -6.50
C VAL A 50 -12.29 1.30 -7.80
N ASP A 51 -13.16 2.31 -7.75
CA ASP A 51 -13.53 3.14 -8.91
C ASP A 51 -13.94 2.32 -10.15
N GLY A 52 -14.72 1.26 -9.95
CA GLY A 52 -15.19 0.36 -11.02
C GLY A 52 -14.12 -0.60 -11.56
N ARG A 53 -12.92 -0.62 -10.96
CA ARG A 53 -11.84 -1.57 -11.29
C ARG A 53 -11.73 -2.64 -10.22
N VAL A 54 -11.64 -3.88 -10.66
CA VAL A 54 -11.46 -5.04 -9.78
C VAL A 54 -9.97 -5.28 -9.61
N ILE A 55 -9.47 -5.16 -8.38
CA ILE A 55 -8.11 -5.55 -8.01
C ILE A 55 -8.17 -6.91 -7.34
N SER A 56 -7.52 -7.88 -7.96
CA SER A 56 -7.51 -9.28 -7.56
C SER A 56 -6.13 -9.70 -7.02
N LEU A 57 -6.07 -10.92 -6.47
CA LEU A 57 -4.79 -11.52 -6.10
C LEU A 57 -3.89 -11.79 -7.33
N ALA A 58 -4.47 -11.97 -8.51
CA ALA A 58 -3.70 -12.18 -9.74
C ALA A 58 -2.92 -10.92 -10.11
N ASP A 59 -3.51 -9.73 -9.95
CA ASP A 59 -2.84 -8.45 -10.21
C ASP A 59 -1.65 -8.23 -9.26
N VAL A 60 -1.82 -8.57 -7.98
CA VAL A 60 -0.73 -8.54 -6.99
C VAL A 60 0.42 -9.48 -7.39
N ARG A 61 0.08 -10.69 -7.86
CA ARG A 61 1.08 -11.67 -8.32
C ARG A 61 1.79 -11.21 -9.60
N ALA A 62 1.06 -10.60 -10.53
CA ALA A 62 1.63 -10.04 -11.75
C ALA A 62 2.63 -8.91 -11.43
N ALA A 63 2.29 -8.04 -10.48
CA ALA A 63 3.19 -7.01 -9.98
C ALA A 63 4.46 -7.60 -9.34
N GLN A 64 4.30 -8.61 -8.48
CA GLN A 64 5.44 -9.31 -7.88
C GLN A 64 6.35 -9.93 -8.96
N ALA A 65 5.77 -10.67 -9.91
CA ALA A 65 6.51 -11.33 -10.97
C ALA A 65 7.27 -10.32 -11.85
N ARG A 66 6.73 -9.12 -12.06
CA ARG A 66 7.43 -8.04 -12.76
C ARG A 66 8.67 -7.58 -12.00
N PHE A 67 8.56 -7.33 -10.69
CA PHE A 67 9.74 -7.00 -9.88
C PHE A 67 10.79 -8.11 -9.91
N GLU A 68 10.38 -9.37 -9.92
CA GLU A 68 11.28 -10.52 -10.04
C GLU A 68 12.00 -10.54 -11.40
N ARG A 69 11.30 -10.30 -12.51
CA ARG A 69 11.92 -10.18 -13.85
C ARG A 69 12.92 -9.04 -13.92
N PHE A 70 12.58 -7.86 -13.37
CA PHE A 70 13.47 -6.69 -13.39
C PHE A 70 14.59 -6.73 -12.35
N ALA A 71 14.59 -7.67 -11.40
CA ALA A 71 15.59 -7.71 -10.34
C ALA A 71 17.04 -7.73 -10.86
N PRO A 72 17.42 -8.52 -11.89
CA PRO A 72 18.77 -8.47 -12.46
C PRO A 72 19.13 -7.08 -13.01
N LEU A 73 18.21 -6.42 -13.73
CA LEU A 73 18.42 -5.06 -14.24
C LEU A 73 18.63 -4.07 -13.09
N LEU A 74 17.76 -4.14 -12.09
CA LEU A 74 17.78 -3.23 -10.94
C LEU A 74 19.08 -3.36 -10.14
N ALA A 75 19.59 -4.59 -9.98
CA ALA A 75 20.89 -4.82 -9.34
C ALA A 75 22.05 -4.19 -10.13
N ARG A 76 21.96 -4.16 -11.46
CA ARG A 76 22.97 -3.52 -12.33
C ARG A 76 22.85 -1.99 -12.32
N LEU A 77 21.63 -1.45 -12.35
CA LEU A 77 21.38 -0.01 -12.42
C LEU A 77 21.59 0.69 -11.08
N PHE A 78 21.30 0.02 -9.97
CA PHE A 78 21.38 0.58 -8.62
C PHE A 78 22.36 -0.22 -7.76
N PRO A 79 23.61 0.27 -7.56
CA PRO A 79 24.62 -0.45 -6.78
C PRO A 79 24.19 -0.81 -5.35
N GLU A 80 23.32 0.01 -4.74
CA GLU A 80 22.74 -0.27 -3.41
C GLU A 80 21.80 -1.48 -3.37
N LEU A 81 21.39 -2.02 -4.53
CA LEU A 81 20.59 -3.24 -4.65
C LEU A 81 21.42 -4.50 -4.93
N ALA A 82 22.75 -4.39 -5.03
CA ALA A 82 23.60 -5.54 -5.32
C ALA A 82 23.44 -6.65 -4.26
N ASP A 83 23.49 -6.27 -2.98
CA ASP A 83 23.37 -7.20 -1.85
C ASP A 83 21.96 -7.80 -1.72
N SER A 84 20.93 -7.14 -2.26
CA SER A 84 19.55 -7.62 -2.28
C SER A 84 19.18 -8.35 -3.57
N ALA A 85 20.15 -8.58 -4.46
CA ALA A 85 19.92 -9.14 -5.80
C ALA A 85 18.80 -8.40 -6.55
N GLY A 86 18.80 -7.06 -6.49
CA GLY A 86 17.84 -6.21 -7.19
C GLY A 86 16.52 -5.99 -6.48
N ARG A 87 16.30 -6.60 -5.30
CA ARG A 87 15.04 -6.49 -4.57
C ARG A 87 14.96 -5.16 -3.83
N ILE A 88 13.92 -4.39 -4.13
CA ILE A 88 13.59 -3.14 -3.44
C ILE A 88 12.72 -3.48 -2.21
N GLU A 89 13.36 -3.61 -1.04
CA GLU A 89 12.66 -3.87 0.22
C GLU A 89 13.19 -3.02 1.37
N SER A 90 12.37 -2.91 2.41
CA SER A 90 12.69 -2.16 3.62
C SER A 90 12.61 -3.03 4.88
N PRO A 91 13.39 -2.71 5.92
CA PRO A 91 13.33 -3.42 7.19
C PRO A 91 11.96 -3.31 7.89
N LEU A 92 11.67 -4.30 8.72
CA LEU A 92 10.64 -4.23 9.76
C LEU A 92 11.36 -4.11 11.11
N LEU A 93 11.21 -2.97 11.78
CA LEU A 93 11.98 -2.61 12.98
C LEU A 93 11.09 -2.68 14.22
N ALA A 94 11.53 -3.36 15.27
CA ALA A 94 10.87 -3.24 16.57
C ALA A 94 11.12 -1.83 17.13
N ALA A 95 10.10 -1.22 17.74
CA ALA A 95 10.18 0.16 18.23
C ALA A 95 9.83 0.31 19.72
N PRO A 96 10.55 -0.39 20.63
CA PRO A 96 10.23 -0.38 22.07
C PRO A 96 10.37 1.01 22.70
N ALA A 97 11.38 1.79 22.30
CA ALA A 97 11.58 3.15 22.79
C ALA A 97 10.40 4.07 22.41
N THR A 98 9.90 3.98 21.17
CA THR A 98 8.72 4.71 20.70
C THR A 98 7.46 4.24 21.42
N GLN A 99 7.30 2.93 21.66
CA GLN A 99 6.18 2.38 22.40
C GLN A 99 6.12 2.96 23.83
N GLN A 100 7.27 3.04 24.50
CA GLN A 100 7.40 3.67 25.80
C GLN A 100 7.10 5.17 25.74
N ALA A 101 7.65 5.90 24.77
CA ALA A 101 7.41 7.34 24.62
C ALA A 101 5.93 7.69 24.38
N LEU A 102 5.17 6.80 23.74
CA LEU A 102 3.73 6.93 23.52
C LEU A 102 2.88 6.41 24.70
N ASN A 103 3.51 5.90 25.77
CA ASN A 103 2.84 5.25 26.91
C ASN A 103 1.92 4.10 26.49
N LEU A 104 2.28 3.36 25.43
CA LEU A 104 1.50 2.21 24.97
C LEU A 104 1.84 0.98 25.84
N PRO A 105 0.84 0.33 26.47
CA PRO A 105 1.10 -0.81 27.33
C PRO A 105 1.56 -2.02 26.51
N THR A 106 2.41 -2.86 27.10
CA THR A 106 2.87 -4.11 26.46
C THR A 106 1.72 -5.11 26.24
N THR A 107 0.62 -4.99 26.98
CA THR A 107 -0.60 -5.78 26.77
C THR A 107 -1.30 -5.45 25.45
N ALA A 108 -0.99 -4.32 24.81
CA ALA A 108 -1.42 -4.00 23.45
C ALA A 108 -0.55 -4.65 22.36
N GLY A 109 0.46 -5.43 22.74
CA GLY A 109 1.41 -6.09 21.85
C GLY A 109 2.70 -5.29 21.64
N THR A 110 3.42 -5.65 20.57
CA THR A 110 4.71 -5.04 20.20
C THR A 110 4.50 -3.99 19.11
N LEU A 111 5.05 -2.79 19.31
CA LEU A 111 5.09 -1.76 18.28
C LEU A 111 6.20 -2.05 17.27
N TRP A 112 5.84 -2.07 15.99
CA TRP A 112 6.76 -2.23 14.86
C TRP A 112 6.69 -1.03 13.92
N ILE A 113 7.80 -0.74 13.24
CA ILE A 113 7.91 0.25 12.17
C ILE A 113 8.26 -0.48 10.88
N LYS A 114 7.38 -0.40 9.87
CA LYS A 114 7.73 -0.75 8.49
C LYS A 114 8.52 0.43 7.90
N ALA A 115 9.82 0.26 7.74
CA ALA A 115 10.76 1.35 7.49
C ALA A 115 10.82 1.78 6.02
N ASP A 116 9.67 2.04 5.39
CA ASP A 116 9.61 2.43 3.97
C ASP A 116 10.27 3.79 3.67
N HIS A 117 10.57 4.59 4.69
CA HIS A 117 11.43 5.78 4.58
C HIS A 117 12.88 5.44 4.20
N SER A 118 13.30 4.19 4.35
CA SER A 118 14.63 3.69 4.02
C SER A 118 14.61 2.72 2.84
N LEU A 119 13.55 2.73 2.02
CA LEU A 119 13.56 1.97 0.78
C LEU A 119 14.69 2.48 -0.14
N PRO A 120 15.48 1.59 -0.77
CA PRO A 120 16.46 1.98 -1.77
C PRO A 120 15.78 2.65 -2.97
N VAL A 121 16.58 3.27 -3.84
CA VAL A 121 16.23 3.99 -5.07
C VAL A 121 15.56 5.34 -4.84
N ALA A 122 14.55 5.41 -3.97
CA ALA A 122 13.74 6.63 -3.78
C ALA A 122 13.56 7.08 -2.32
N GLY A 123 14.13 6.37 -1.33
CA GLY A 123 14.12 6.81 0.08
C GLY A 123 12.72 7.02 0.66
N SER A 124 11.71 6.35 0.12
CA SER A 124 10.32 6.52 0.53
C SER A 124 9.44 5.39 -0.01
N ILE A 125 8.19 5.32 0.45
CA ILE A 125 7.17 4.38 -0.06
C ILE A 125 6.96 4.49 -1.58
N LYS A 126 7.39 5.59 -2.23
CA LYS A 126 7.30 5.75 -3.68
C LYS A 126 8.23 4.82 -4.45
N ALA A 127 9.25 4.24 -3.80
CA ALA A 127 10.05 3.15 -4.35
C ALA A 127 9.23 1.88 -4.63
N ARG A 128 8.01 1.76 -4.08
CA ARG A 128 7.07 0.68 -4.40
C ARG A 128 6.26 1.04 -5.65
N GLY A 129 5.18 1.81 -5.48
CA GLY A 129 4.22 2.10 -6.55
C GLY A 129 4.80 2.88 -7.72
N GLY A 130 5.65 3.88 -7.45
CA GLY A 130 6.25 4.70 -8.52
C GLY A 130 7.22 3.91 -9.38
N ILE A 131 8.05 3.06 -8.77
CA ILE A 131 8.93 2.16 -9.54
C ILE A 131 8.11 1.12 -10.28
N HIS A 132 7.11 0.52 -9.64
CA HIS A 132 6.22 -0.45 -10.29
C HIS A 132 5.61 0.11 -11.58
N GLU A 133 5.09 1.34 -11.55
CA GLU A 133 4.50 2.01 -12.71
C GLU A 133 5.52 2.24 -13.83
N VAL A 134 6.72 2.71 -13.49
CA VAL A 134 7.81 2.90 -14.47
C VAL A 134 8.23 1.56 -15.09
N LEU A 135 8.38 0.51 -14.29
CA LEU A 135 8.75 -0.83 -14.76
C LEU A 135 7.66 -1.42 -15.66
N GLU A 136 6.39 -1.28 -15.28
CA GLU A 136 5.26 -1.72 -16.10
C GLU A 136 5.25 -1.03 -17.45
N PHE A 137 5.35 0.31 -17.45
CA PHE A 137 5.34 1.08 -18.68
C PHE A 137 6.51 0.71 -19.60
N ALA A 138 7.72 0.58 -19.04
CA ALA A 138 8.91 0.20 -19.79
C ALA A 138 8.83 -1.22 -20.37
N GLU A 139 8.34 -2.19 -19.58
CA GLU A 139 8.13 -3.58 -20.01
C GLU A 139 7.13 -3.67 -21.15
N THR A 140 5.97 -3.03 -21.00
CA THR A 140 4.93 -2.98 -22.03
C THR A 140 5.49 -2.45 -23.34
N LEU A 141 6.17 -1.30 -23.30
CA LEU A 141 6.74 -0.68 -24.50
C LEU A 141 7.83 -1.56 -25.14
N ALA A 142 8.71 -2.15 -24.33
CA ALA A 142 9.77 -3.01 -24.83
C ALA A 142 9.24 -4.28 -25.50
N ILE A 143 8.19 -4.90 -24.93
CA ILE A 143 7.53 -6.08 -25.51
C ILE A 143 6.79 -5.71 -26.80
N GLU A 144 6.02 -4.62 -26.80
CA GLU A 144 5.26 -4.14 -27.97
C GLU A 144 6.16 -3.88 -29.19
N HIS A 145 7.38 -3.39 -28.95
CA HIS A 145 8.37 -3.13 -29.99
C HIS A 145 9.35 -4.29 -30.23
N GLY A 146 9.16 -5.44 -29.59
CA GLY A 146 9.99 -6.64 -29.78
C GLY A 146 11.43 -6.50 -29.28
N LEU A 147 11.70 -5.60 -28.33
CA LEU A 147 13.01 -5.40 -27.72
C LEU A 147 13.32 -6.45 -26.65
N VAL A 148 12.29 -7.01 -26.00
CA VAL A 148 12.40 -8.07 -25.00
C VAL A 148 11.19 -8.99 -25.09
N ALA A 149 11.37 -10.28 -24.82
CA ALA A 149 10.27 -11.23 -24.61
C ALA A 149 9.89 -11.26 -23.12
N LEU A 150 8.68 -11.70 -22.78
CA LEU A 150 8.25 -11.78 -21.38
C LEU A 150 9.11 -12.75 -20.54
N ASP A 151 9.58 -13.82 -21.16
CA ASP A 151 10.51 -14.83 -20.63
C ASP A 151 11.97 -14.58 -21.07
N GLY A 152 12.24 -13.40 -21.63
CA GLY A 152 13.57 -12.99 -22.06
C GLY A 152 14.50 -12.64 -20.91
N ASP A 153 15.74 -12.30 -21.25
CA ASP A 153 16.72 -11.79 -20.29
C ASP A 153 16.49 -10.29 -20.05
N TYR A 154 16.32 -9.93 -18.79
CA TYR A 154 16.11 -8.54 -18.35
C TYR A 154 17.41 -7.94 -17.80
N ALA A 155 18.52 -8.67 -17.75
CA ALA A 155 19.79 -8.21 -17.18
C ALA A 155 20.38 -6.97 -17.85
#